data_AF-A0A9D4GK51-F1
#
_entry.id   AF-A0A9D4GK51-F1
#
_cell.length_a   1.000
_cell.length_b   1.000
_cell.length_c   1.000
_cell.angle_alpha   90.00
_cell.angle_beta   90.00
_cell.angle_gamma   90.00
#
_symmetry.space_group_name_H-M   'P 1'
#
loop_
_entity.id
_entity.type
_entity.pdbx_description
1 polymer ?
#
loop_
_entity_poly.entity_id
_entity_poly.type
_entity_poly.pdbx_seq_one_letter_code
_entity_poly.pdbx_strand_id
1 'polypeptide(L)'
;MARFKDWGERECHGKRLRDICIIGTGDLPELAQSKKLFVNKFHQNFRPYAYDCLEELIANRTRDIYLGDYAFDSRYYGTLGFVKNKI
;
A
#
# COMPACT_ATOMS: atom_id res chain seq x y z
N MET A 1 2.50 -6.85 10.10
CA MET A 1 1.93 -5.53 10.46
C MET A 1 2.40 -4.38 9.56
N ALA A 2 3.67 -4.34 9.11
CA ALA A 2 4.18 -3.23 8.29
C ALA A 2 3.89 -3.30 6.78
N ARG A 3 3.58 -4.50 6.23
CA ARG A 3 3.38 -4.71 4.79
C ARG A 3 2.01 -5.31 4.49
N PHE A 4 1.35 -4.79 3.47
CA PHE A 4 0.17 -5.39 2.84
C PHE A 4 0.59 -6.58 2.00
N LYS A 5 -0.03 -7.72 2.26
CA LYS A 5 0.14 -8.99 1.55
C LYS A 5 -1.21 -9.67 1.58
N ASP A 6 -1.58 -10.32 0.49
CA ASP A 6 -2.78 -11.15 0.42
C ASP A 6 -2.40 -12.60 0.10
N TRP A 7 -2.67 -13.48 1.07
CA TRP A 7 -2.43 -14.93 1.02
C TRP A 7 -3.66 -15.74 0.61
N GLY A 8 -4.76 -15.09 0.25
CA GLY A 8 -5.98 -15.71 -0.27
C GLY A 8 -7.20 -15.40 0.59
N GLU A 9 -7.09 -14.38 1.44
CA GLU A 9 -8.13 -13.96 2.38
C GLU A 9 -9.14 -13.02 1.69
N ARG A 10 -8.75 -12.41 0.58
CA ARG A 10 -9.57 -11.49 -0.22
C ARG A 10 -9.52 -11.85 -1.70
N GLU A 11 -10.44 -11.27 -2.46
CA GLU A 11 -10.39 -11.34 -3.91
C GLU A 11 -9.13 -10.62 -4.42
N CYS A 12 -8.37 -11.31 -5.28
CA CYS A 12 -7.18 -10.79 -5.93
C CYS A 12 -7.55 -10.35 -7.35
N HIS A 13 -7.57 -9.04 -7.60
CA HIS A 13 -7.94 -8.49 -8.92
C HIS A 13 -6.78 -8.49 -9.92
N GLY A 14 -5.61 -8.97 -9.52
CA GLY A 14 -4.47 -9.23 -10.39
C GLY A 14 -4.32 -10.71 -10.73
N LYS A 15 -3.22 -11.34 -10.31
CA LYS A 15 -3.00 -12.78 -10.47
C LYS A 15 -2.33 -13.38 -9.24
N ARG A 16 -2.57 -14.66 -9.00
CA ARG A 16 -1.92 -15.41 -7.92
C ARG A 16 -0.70 -16.16 -8.43
N LEU A 17 0.42 -16.04 -7.71
CA LEU A 17 1.61 -16.86 -7.94
C LEU A 17 2.21 -17.27 -6.60
N ARG A 18 2.38 -18.58 -6.36
CA ARG A 18 2.86 -19.13 -5.08
C ARG A 18 2.05 -18.61 -3.89
N ASP A 19 0.72 -18.68 -4.03
CA ASP A 19 -0.27 -18.29 -3.01
C ASP A 19 -0.20 -16.85 -2.51
N ILE A 20 0.49 -15.97 -3.24
CA ILE A 20 0.46 -14.53 -2.97
C ILE A 20 -0.18 -13.78 -4.13
N CYS A 21 -1.06 -12.82 -3.81
CA CYS A 21 -1.63 -11.93 -4.82
C CYS A 21 -0.56 -10.99 -5.37
N ILE A 22 -0.47 -10.96 -6.70
CA ILE A 22 0.22 -9.91 -7.43
C ILE A 22 -0.83 -8.87 -7.78
N ILE A 23 -0.65 -7.69 -7.22
CA ILE A 23 -1.60 -6.59 -7.23
C ILE A 23 -1.93 -6.15 -8.67
N GLY A 24 -3.21 -6.00 -8.95
CA GLY A 24 -3.78 -5.36 -10.14
C GLY A 24 -4.50 -4.05 -9.80
N THR A 25 -5.07 -3.39 -10.81
CA THR A 25 -5.73 -2.09 -10.64
C THR A 25 -6.98 -2.15 -9.75
N GLY A 26 -7.72 -3.27 -9.77
CA GLY A 26 -8.89 -3.46 -8.91
C GLY A 26 -8.56 -3.56 -7.42
N ASP A 27 -7.30 -3.85 -7.06
CA ASP A 27 -6.85 -3.93 -5.66
C ASP A 27 -6.52 -2.54 -5.07
N LEU A 28 -6.35 -1.52 -5.92
CA LEU A 28 -5.90 -0.18 -5.51
C LEU A 28 -6.82 0.54 -4.51
N PRO A 29 -8.16 0.46 -4.59
CA PRO A 29 -9.03 1.14 -3.63
C PRO A 29 -8.81 0.68 -2.19
N GLU A 30 -8.53 -0.61 -1.96
CA GLU A 30 -8.21 -1.11 -0.62
C GLU A 30 -6.79 -0.72 -0.22
N LEU A 31 -5.82 -0.79 -1.15
CA LEU A 31 -4.45 -0.34 -0.88
C LEU A 31 -4.37 1.14 -0.50
N ALA A 32 -5.18 1.99 -1.14
CA ALA A 32 -5.26 3.41 -0.83
C ALA A 32 -5.71 3.68 0.61
N GLN A 33 -6.57 2.82 1.18
CA GLN A 33 -7.11 2.96 2.53
C GLN A 33 -6.28 2.24 3.60
N SER A 34 -5.37 1.37 3.18
CA SER A 34 -4.53 0.58 4.08
C SER A 34 -3.60 1.45 4.92
N LYS A 35 -3.53 1.18 6.23
CA LYS A 35 -2.53 1.74 7.15
C LYS A 35 -1.15 1.07 7.07
N LYS A 36 -0.95 0.18 6.09
CA LYS A 36 0.33 -0.52 5.88
C LYS A 36 1.17 0.31 4.91
N LEU A 37 2.43 0.58 5.26
CA LEU A 37 3.30 1.50 4.51
C LEU A 37 3.86 0.91 3.20
N PHE A 38 3.91 -0.42 3.11
CA PHE A 38 4.41 -1.11 1.93
C PHE A 38 3.42 -2.16 1.49
N VAL A 39 3.46 -2.55 0.23
CA VAL A 39 2.65 -3.62 -0.34
C VAL A 39 3.53 -4.64 -1.05
N ASN A 40 3.10 -5.89 -1.04
CA ASN A 40 3.71 -6.99 -1.74
C ASN A 40 2.60 -7.92 -2.28
N LYS A 41 2.61 -8.30 -3.57
CA LYS A 41 3.68 -8.15 -4.58
C LYS A 41 3.22 -7.35 -5.82
N PHE A 42 4.13 -6.58 -6.43
CA PHE A 42 4.01 -6.09 -7.81
C PHE A 42 4.97 -6.82 -8.75
N HIS A 43 4.62 -6.90 -10.03
CA HIS A 43 5.47 -7.39 -11.11
C HIS A 43 5.52 -6.32 -12.19
N GLN A 44 6.71 -5.81 -12.51
CA GLN A 44 6.86 -4.74 -13.50
C GLN A 44 6.26 -5.11 -14.87
N ASN A 45 6.34 -6.39 -15.24
CA ASN A 45 5.82 -6.90 -16.52
C ASN A 45 4.35 -7.35 -16.45
N PHE A 46 3.61 -7.02 -15.38
CA PHE A 46 2.23 -7.41 -15.22
C PHE A 46 1.42 -6.27 -14.62
N ARG A 47 0.46 -5.75 -15.42
CA ARG A 47 -0.43 -4.63 -15.05
C ARG A 47 0.35 -3.39 -14.59
N PRO A 48 1.19 -2.78 -15.46
CA PRO A 48 1.99 -1.60 -15.10
C PRO A 48 1.13 -0.46 -14.55
N TYR A 49 -0.09 -0.28 -15.07
CA TYR A 49 -1.02 0.73 -14.57
C TYR A 49 -1.36 0.62 -13.08
N ALA A 50 -1.33 -0.58 -12.48
CA ALA A 50 -1.54 -0.70 -11.05
C ALA A 50 -0.39 -0.05 -10.26
N TYR A 51 0.82 -0.16 -10.79
CA TYR A 51 2.00 0.48 -10.25
C TYR A 51 1.96 1.99 -10.49
N ASP A 52 1.68 2.42 -11.72
CA ASP A 52 1.61 3.85 -12.10
C ASP A 52 0.56 4.62 -11.29
N CYS A 53 -0.66 4.08 -11.14
CA CYS A 53 -1.71 4.73 -10.36
C CYS A 53 -1.37 4.80 -8.87
N LEU A 54 -0.62 3.82 -8.34
CA LEU A 54 -0.16 3.88 -6.95
C LEU A 54 0.91 4.96 -6.77
N GLU A 55 1.82 5.12 -7.73
CA GLU A 55 2.81 6.21 -7.74
C GLU A 55 2.12 7.58 -7.82
N GLU A 56 1.14 7.73 -8.70
CA GLU A 56 0.33 8.95 -8.82
C GLU A 56 -0.39 9.28 -7.49
N LEU A 57 -1.02 8.29 -6.86
CA LEU A 57 -1.66 8.48 -5.55
C LEU A 57 -0.68 8.98 -4.49
N ILE A 58 0.54 8.43 -4.45
CA ILE A 58 1.58 8.85 -3.51
C ILE A 58 2.07 10.27 -3.83
N ALA A 59 2.25 10.59 -5.11
CA ALA A 59 2.65 11.92 -5.56
C ALA A 59 1.60 12.98 -5.19
N ASN A 60 0.32 12.71 -5.42
CA ASN A 60 -0.79 13.61 -5.06
C ASN A 60 -0.85 13.83 -3.55
N ARG A 61 -0.78 12.76 -2.74
CA ARG A 61 -0.73 12.90 -1.27
C ARG A 61 0.46 13.72 -0.81
N THR A 62 1.62 13.52 -1.42
CA THR A 62 2.83 14.28 -1.09
C THR A 62 2.66 15.76 -1.43
N ARG A 63 2.14 16.07 -2.63
CA ARG A 63 1.79 17.42 -3.05
C ARG A 63 0.82 18.08 -2.07
N ASP A 64 -0.25 17.40 -1.71
CA ASP A 64 -1.31 17.96 -0.85
C ASP A 64 -0.79 18.21 0.59
N ILE A 65 0.16 17.40 1.07
CA ILE A 65 0.89 17.67 2.32
C ILE A 65 1.66 19.00 2.22
N TYR A 66 2.38 19.23 1.11
CA TYR A 66 3.14 20.47 0.92
C TYR A 66 2.24 21.71 0.80
N LEU A 67 1.05 21.57 0.23
CA LEU A 67 0.07 22.65 0.11
C LEU A 67 -0.70 22.91 1.42
N GLY A 68 -0.66 21.98 2.37
CA GLY A 68 -1.42 22.05 3.62
C GLY A 68 -2.86 21.56 3.50
N ASP A 69 -3.24 21.00 2.34
CA ASP A 69 -4.57 20.43 2.07
C ASP A 69 -4.73 19.02 2.67
N TYR A 70 -3.62 18.37 3.03
CA TYR A 70 -3.61 17.04 3.65
C TYR A 70 -2.64 16.96 4.83
N ALA A 71 -3.04 16.27 5.90
CA ALA A 71 -2.20 16.02 7.06
C ALA A 71 -1.95 14.52 7.25
N PHE A 72 -0.68 14.12 7.33
CA PHE A 72 -0.30 12.76 7.64
C PHE A 72 -0.40 12.49 9.16
N ASP A 73 -1.36 11.66 9.58
CA ASP A 73 -1.48 11.24 10.98
C ASP A 73 -0.46 10.13 11.31
N SER A 74 0.62 10.52 12.00
CA SER A 74 1.67 9.62 12.45
C SER A 74 1.37 8.93 13.79
N ARG A 75 0.30 9.31 14.52
CA ARG A 75 0.02 8.83 15.89
C ARG A 75 -0.14 7.33 15.94
N TYR A 76 -0.90 6.76 14.99
CA TYR A 76 -1.07 5.31 14.87
C TYR A 76 0.28 4.60 14.76
N TYR A 77 1.17 5.07 13.88
CA TYR A 77 2.46 4.44 13.64
C TYR A 77 3.39 4.53 14.86
N GLY A 78 3.33 5.63 15.62
CA GLY A 78 4.06 5.79 16.88
C GLY A 78 3.62 4.80 17.97
N THR A 79 2.44 4.20 17.87
CA THR A 79 1.97 3.18 18.83
C THR A 79 2.47 1.77 18.55
N LEU A 80 3.05 1.51 17.37
CA LEU A 80 3.44 0.17 16.95
C LEU A 80 4.58 -0.39 17.80
N GLY A 81 4.47 -1.66 18.19
CA GLY A 81 5.41 -2.29 19.13
C GLY A 81 6.87 -2.26 18.66
N PHE A 82 7.10 -2.41 17.36
CA PHE A 82 8.45 -2.32 16.76
C PHE A 82 9.00 -0.88 16.68
N VAL A 83 8.17 0.14 16.91
CA VAL A 83 8.59 1.55 17.02
C VAL A 83 8.89 1.91 18.47
N LYS A 84 8.07 1.42 19.41
CA LYS A 84 8.23 1.65 20.85
C LYS A 84 9.35 0.83 21.47
N ASN A 85 9.44 -0.45 21.11
CA ASN A 85 10.40 -1.40 21.68
C ASN A 85 11.61 -1.52 20.75
N LYS A 86 12.36 -0.43 20.59
CA LYS A 86 13.66 -0.47 19.93
C LYS A 86 14.61 -1.27 20.83
N ILE A 87 14.95 -2.49 20.41
CA ILE A 87 16.04 -3.28 21.00
C ILE A 87 17.35 -2.74 20.45
#